data_AF-A0A958G5J1-F1
#
_entry.id   AF-A0A958G5J1-F1
#
_cell.length_a   1.000
_cell.length_b   1.000
_cell.length_c   1.000
_cell.angle_alpha   90.00
_cell.angle_beta   90.00
_cell.angle_gamma   90.00
#
_symmetry.space_group_name_H-M   'P 1'
#
loop_
_entity.id
_entity.type
_entity.pdbx_description
1 polymer ?
#
loop_
_entity_poly.entity_id
_entity_poly.type
_entity_poly.pdbx_seq_one_letter_code
_entity_poly.pdbx_strand_id
1 'polypeptide(L)'
;LLQVTPIKGWDIAPDRMYDLVMNQFRYRNLDNPDVYYDESTIRLLQNYRSAFYRLAHHFLIEGDTERFQALMKKLYSVMPPEVIPFAFVRLERLLNGMAVMAGIYPPEKVLEGG
;
A
#
# COMPACT_ATOMS: atom_id res chain seq x y z
N LEU A 1 -18.36 3.02 27.00
CA LEU A 1 -17.94 3.77 25.78
C LEU A 1 -16.45 4.04 25.92
N LEU A 2 -15.61 3.29 25.22
CA LEU A 2 -14.16 3.52 25.20
C LEU A 2 -13.92 4.88 24.50
N GLN A 3 -13.41 5.85 25.26
CA GLN A 3 -12.92 7.10 24.71
C GLN A 3 -11.59 6.83 24.01
N VAL A 4 -11.63 6.69 22.69
CA VAL A 4 -10.42 6.84 21.88
C VAL A 4 -10.15 8.34 21.84
N THR A 5 -9.27 8.84 22.70
CA THR A 5 -8.94 10.27 22.72
C THR A 5 -8.35 10.68 21.36
N PRO A 6 -8.96 11.61 20.59
CA PRO A 6 -8.32 12.16 19.43
C PRO A 6 -7.29 13.19 19.92
N ILE A 7 -6.02 12.82 19.89
CA ILE A 7 -4.96 13.80 20.14
C ILE A 7 -5.01 14.78 18.96
N LYS A 8 -5.37 16.03 19.26
CA LYS A 8 -5.44 17.13 18.29
C LYS A 8 -4.06 17.32 17.64
N GLY A 9 -3.96 17.11 16.32
CA GLY A 9 -2.69 17.21 15.57
C GLY A 9 -1.93 15.90 15.35
N TRP A 10 -2.59 14.74 15.38
CA TRP A 10 -1.99 13.49 14.86
C TRP A 10 -1.90 13.53 13.33
N ASP A 11 -0.97 14.32 12.84
CA ASP A 11 -0.48 14.20 11.48
C ASP A 11 0.33 12.91 11.38
N ILE A 12 0.33 12.32 10.19
CA ILE A 12 1.25 11.22 9.90
C ILE A 12 2.68 11.72 10.12
N ALA A 13 3.58 10.85 10.60
CA ALA A 13 5.01 11.14 10.67
C ALA A 13 5.66 10.57 9.39
N PRO A 14 5.64 11.28 8.25
CA PRO A 14 5.91 10.70 6.94
C PRO A 14 7.31 10.11 6.84
N ASP A 15 8.34 10.79 7.34
CA ASP A 15 9.72 10.31 7.30
C ASP A 15 9.91 9.03 8.11
N ARG A 16 9.33 8.97 9.30
CA ARG A 16 9.41 7.77 10.15
C ARG A 16 8.65 6.61 9.54
N MET A 17 7.45 6.87 9.00
CA MET A 17 6.68 5.84 8.30
C MET A 17 7.39 5.34 7.05
N TYR A 18 8.05 6.24 6.31
CA TYR A 18 8.83 5.91 5.13
C TYR A 18 9.98 4.96 5.48
N ASP A 19 10.80 5.30 6.49
CA ASP A 19 11.88 4.40 6.93
C ASP A 19 11.37 3.02 7.37
N LEU A 20 10.24 2.99 8.09
CA LEU A 20 9.62 1.74 8.53
C LEU A 20 9.26 0.82 7.36
N VAL A 21 8.52 1.33 6.37
CA VAL A 21 8.04 0.50 5.24
C VAL A 21 9.12 0.21 4.21
N MET A 22 10.12 1.08 4.08
CA MET A 22 11.20 0.90 3.11
C MET A 22 12.29 -0.04 3.65
N ASN A 23 12.65 0.09 4.93
CA ASN A 23 13.87 -0.49 5.48
C ASN A 23 13.64 -1.46 6.65
N GLN A 24 12.64 -1.24 7.51
CA GLN A 24 12.51 -2.01 8.76
C GLN A 24 11.52 -3.17 8.69
N PHE A 25 10.42 -3.00 7.94
CA PHE A 25 9.39 -4.02 7.82
C PHE A 25 9.91 -5.24 7.05
N ARG A 26 9.50 -6.43 7.50
CA ARG A 26 9.91 -7.71 6.92
C ARG A 26 8.75 -8.30 6.13
N TYR A 27 8.86 -8.30 4.80
CA TYR A 27 7.86 -8.83 3.87
C TYR A 27 8.18 -10.27 3.44
N ARG A 28 8.45 -11.15 4.41
CA ARG A 28 8.94 -12.51 4.11
C ARG A 28 7.84 -13.34 3.43
N ASN A 29 8.16 -13.90 2.28
CA ASN A 29 7.31 -14.77 1.46
C ASN A 29 6.05 -14.12 0.87
N LEU A 30 5.81 -12.82 1.10
CA LEU A 30 4.60 -12.15 0.59
C LEU A 30 4.61 -11.96 -0.93
N ASP A 31 5.73 -12.31 -1.58
CA ASP A 31 5.98 -12.40 -3.01
C ASP A 31 6.13 -13.85 -3.51
N ASN A 32 5.94 -14.86 -2.64
CA ASN A 32 6.09 -16.27 -2.98
C ASN A 32 4.72 -16.93 -3.26
N PRO A 33 4.41 -17.30 -4.52
CA PRO A 33 3.15 -17.96 -4.88
C PRO A 33 3.01 -19.39 -4.35
N ASP A 34 4.09 -20.03 -3.90
CA ASP A 34 4.06 -21.39 -3.33
C ASP A 34 3.55 -21.42 -1.88
N VAL A 35 3.41 -20.26 -1.25
CA VAL A 35 2.88 -20.14 0.12
C VAL A 35 1.38 -19.92 0.07
N TYR A 36 0.64 -20.79 0.75
CA TYR A 36 -0.79 -20.64 0.91
C TYR A 36 -1.13 -19.58 1.96
N TYR A 37 -2.03 -18.65 1.60
CA TYR A 37 -2.59 -17.64 2.48
C TYR A 37 -4.11 -17.80 2.53
N ASP A 38 -4.66 -17.99 3.73
CA ASP A 38 -6.11 -18.03 3.92
C ASP A 38 -6.73 -16.62 3.82
N GLU A 39 -8.05 -16.54 3.66
CA GLU A 39 -8.78 -15.28 3.50
C GLU A 39 -8.55 -14.31 4.66
N SER A 40 -8.49 -14.82 5.91
CA SER A 40 -8.32 -13.97 7.08
C SER A 40 -6.92 -13.36 7.11
N THR A 41 -5.91 -14.15 6.75
CA THR A 41 -4.54 -13.65 6.56
C THR A 41 -4.46 -12.61 5.44
N ILE A 42 -5.07 -12.87 4.28
CA ILE A 42 -5.12 -11.91 3.17
C ILE A 42 -5.77 -10.59 3.60
N ARG A 43 -6.89 -10.64 4.34
CA ARG A 43 -7.56 -9.45 4.88
C ARG A 43 -6.67 -8.66 5.82
N LEU A 44 -5.94 -9.34 6.71
CA LEU A 44 -5.01 -8.70 7.64
C LEU A 44 -3.85 -8.02 6.88
N LEU A 45 -3.32 -8.66 5.84
CA LEU A 45 -2.22 -8.13 5.03
C LEU A 45 -2.59 -6.84 4.29
N GLN A 46 -3.88 -6.56 4.05
CA GLN A 46 -4.31 -5.29 3.45
C GLN A 46 -3.99 -4.07 4.34
N ASN A 47 -3.71 -4.26 5.64
CA ASN A 47 -3.23 -3.18 6.51
C ASN A 47 -1.89 -2.61 6.04
N TYR A 48 -1.01 -3.45 5.48
CA TYR A 48 0.25 -2.97 4.89
C TYR A 48 -0.03 -2.09 3.67
N ARG A 49 -0.87 -2.56 2.74
CA ARG A 49 -1.32 -1.77 1.57
C ARG A 49 -1.93 -0.44 1.96
N SER A 50 -2.73 -0.43 3.03
CA SER A 50 -3.34 0.79 3.55
C SER A 50 -2.32 1.78 4.13
N ALA A 51 -1.26 1.27 4.79
CA ALA A 51 -0.15 2.10 5.27
C ALA A 51 0.64 2.73 4.10
N PHE A 52 0.96 1.94 3.08
CA PHE A 52 1.59 2.43 1.85
C PHE A 52 0.71 3.46 1.14
N TYR A 53 -0.58 3.19 0.96
CA TYR A 53 -1.53 4.10 0.33
C TYR A 53 -1.55 5.47 1.03
N ARG A 54 -1.69 5.49 2.37
CA ARG A 54 -1.74 6.75 3.13
C ARG A 54 -0.47 7.59 2.96
N LEU A 55 0.68 6.94 2.96
CA LEU A 55 1.97 7.62 2.82
C LEU A 55 2.23 8.06 1.38
N ALA A 56 1.92 7.23 0.39
CA ALA A 56 2.00 7.55 -1.03
C ALA A 56 1.07 8.73 -1.38
N HIS A 57 -0.16 8.73 -0.86
CA HIS A 57 -1.11 9.83 -1.03
C HIS A 57 -0.56 11.15 -0.48
N HIS A 58 0.08 11.12 0.69
CA HIS A 58 0.71 12.30 1.28
C HIS A 58 1.81 12.86 0.39
N PHE A 59 2.78 12.02 -0.03
CA PHE A 59 3.86 12.49 -0.92
C PHE A 59 3.35 12.94 -2.29
N LEU A 60 2.27 12.34 -2.79
CA LEU A 60 1.61 12.78 -4.01
C LEU A 60 1.03 14.20 -3.86
N ILE A 61 0.39 14.51 -2.73
CA ILE A 61 -0.15 15.86 -2.45
C ILE A 61 0.97 16.89 -2.26
N GLU A 62 2.05 16.52 -1.57
CA GLU A 62 3.23 17.38 -1.37
C GLU A 62 4.05 17.58 -2.66
N GLY A 63 3.78 16.80 -3.71
CA GLY A 63 4.53 16.83 -4.97
C GLY A 63 5.87 16.07 -4.91
N ASP A 64 6.16 15.36 -3.83
CA ASP A 64 7.33 14.48 -3.69
C ASP A 64 7.13 13.20 -4.52
N THR A 65 7.36 13.36 -5.82
CA THR A 65 7.13 12.30 -6.81
C THR A 65 8.14 11.16 -6.66
N GLU A 66 9.35 11.44 -6.17
CA GLU A 66 10.41 10.44 -5.99
C GLU A 66 10.02 9.44 -4.90
N ARG A 67 9.64 9.91 -3.70
CA ARG A 67 9.21 9.03 -2.62
C ARG A 67 7.89 8.34 -2.93
N PHE A 68 6.96 9.02 -3.60
CA PHE A 68 5.73 8.41 -4.09
C PHE A 68 6.02 7.20 -4.99
N GLN A 69 6.85 7.38 -6.03
CA GLN A 69 7.20 6.29 -6.95
C GLN A 69 7.95 5.16 -6.24
N ALA A 70 8.87 5.49 -5.34
CA ALA A 70 9.63 4.50 -4.56
C ALA A 70 8.71 3.63 -3.69
N LEU A 71 7.73 4.23 -3.00
CA LEU A 71 6.74 3.50 -2.20
C LEU A 71 5.87 2.57 -3.04
N MET A 72 5.35 3.08 -4.16
CA MET A 72 4.50 2.28 -5.04
C MET A 72 5.29 1.10 -5.60
N LYS A 73 6.53 1.33 -6.06
CA LYS A 73 7.41 0.27 -6.56
C LYS A 73 7.72 -0.77 -5.49
N LYS A 74 8.02 -0.32 -4.27
CA LYS A 74 8.28 -1.21 -3.12
C LYS A 74 7.06 -2.07 -2.83
N LEU A 75 5.86 -1.48 -2.74
CA LEU A 75 4.62 -2.18 -2.42
C LEU A 75 4.36 -3.33 -3.40
N TYR A 76 4.34 -3.04 -4.70
CA TYR A 76 4.05 -4.04 -5.72
C TYR A 76 5.16 -5.09 -5.87
N SER A 77 6.40 -4.76 -5.51
CA SER A 77 7.49 -5.73 -5.48
C SER A 77 7.39 -6.71 -4.30
N VAL A 78 6.99 -6.25 -3.11
CA VAL A 78 6.99 -7.09 -1.90
C VAL A 78 5.65 -7.76 -1.62
N MET A 79 4.58 -7.28 -2.24
CA MET A 79 3.22 -7.82 -2.08
C MET A 79 2.47 -7.79 -3.43
N PRO A 80 2.97 -8.51 -4.44
CA PRO A 80 2.34 -8.57 -5.75
C PRO A 80 0.88 -9.06 -5.64
N PRO A 81 -0.08 -8.43 -6.34
CA PRO A 81 -1.49 -8.82 -6.31
C PRO A 81 -1.75 -10.28 -6.74
N GLU A 82 -0.86 -10.84 -7.55
CA GLU A 82 -0.92 -12.23 -8.02
C GLU A 82 -0.64 -13.25 -6.90
N VAL A 83 0.13 -12.84 -5.87
CA VAL A 83 0.43 -13.68 -4.70
C VAL A 83 -0.49 -13.36 -3.54
N ILE A 84 -0.70 -12.06 -3.27
CA ILE A 84 -1.61 -11.59 -2.23
C ILE A 84 -2.74 -10.79 -2.89
N PRO A 85 -3.89 -11.40 -3.21
CA PRO A 85 -5.00 -10.69 -3.83
C PRO A 85 -5.52 -9.53 -2.98
N PHE A 86 -6.21 -8.58 -3.61
CA PHE A 86 -6.92 -7.53 -2.88
C PHE A 86 -8.20 -8.11 -2.25
N ALA A 87 -8.40 -7.87 -0.96
CA ALA A 87 -9.65 -8.24 -0.29
C ALA A 87 -10.76 -7.18 -0.42
N PHE A 88 -10.42 -5.98 -0.91
CA PHE A 88 -11.34 -4.84 -0.98
C PHE A 88 -11.19 -4.07 -2.30
N VAL A 89 -12.22 -4.12 -3.15
CA VAL A 89 -12.27 -3.46 -4.48
C VAL A 89 -11.95 -1.97 -4.42
N ARG A 90 -12.35 -1.28 -3.35
CA ARG A 90 -12.04 0.15 -3.19
C ARG A 90 -10.54 0.40 -3.07
N LEU A 91 -9.85 -0.38 -2.25
CA LEU A 91 -8.42 -0.22 -2.02
C LEU A 91 -7.62 -0.60 -3.27
N GLU A 92 -8.05 -1.66 -3.95
CA GLU A 92 -7.51 -2.07 -5.25
C GLU A 92 -7.58 -0.93 -6.27
N ARG A 93 -8.76 -0.34 -6.50
CA ARG A 93 -8.92 0.75 -7.48
C ARG A 93 -8.03 1.95 -7.18
N LEU A 94 -7.93 2.33 -5.90
CA LEU A 94 -7.08 3.45 -5.47
C LEU A 94 -5.60 3.16 -5.73
N LEU A 95 -5.12 1.97 -5.35
CA LEU A 95 -3.72 1.60 -5.53
C LEU A 95 -3.36 1.31 -6.98
N ASN A 96 -4.29 0.81 -7.81
CA ASN A 96 -4.09 0.65 -9.24
C ASN A 96 -3.98 2.02 -9.92
N GLY A 97 -4.82 2.99 -9.55
CA GLY A 97 -4.69 4.37 -10.02
C GLY A 97 -3.34 5.00 -9.66
N MET A 98 -2.88 4.82 -8.42
CA MET A 98 -1.55 5.26 -8.00
C MET A 98 -0.42 4.52 -8.72
N ALA A 99 -0.57 3.23 -9.00
CA ALA A 99 0.42 2.45 -9.73
C ALA A 99 0.58 2.95 -11.17
N VAL A 100 -0.52 3.33 -11.83
CA VAL A 100 -0.47 3.96 -13.16
C VAL A 100 0.22 5.31 -13.09
N MET A 101 -0.13 6.16 -12.12
CA MET A 101 0.55 7.46 -11.92
C MET A 101 2.05 7.30 -11.62
N ALA A 102 2.44 6.21 -10.94
CA ALA A 102 3.83 5.88 -10.66
C ALA A 102 4.55 5.21 -11.84
N GLY A 103 3.87 4.94 -12.96
CA GLY A 103 4.44 4.29 -14.14
C GLY A 103 4.69 2.78 -13.99
N ILE A 104 4.07 2.13 -12.99
CA ILE A 104 4.19 0.68 -12.75
C ILE A 104 3.29 -0.11 -13.70
N TYR A 105 2.08 0.42 -13.93
CA TYR A 105 1.09 -0.20 -14.79
C TYR A 105 0.69 0.76 -15.92
N PRO A 106 0.22 0.21 -17.05
CA PRO A 106 -0.32 1.03 -18.12
C PRO A 106 -1.75 1.51 -17.77
N PRO A 107 -2.24 2.61 -18.39
CA PRO A 107 -3.51 3.24 -18.03
C PRO A 107 -4.74 2.31 -18.06
N GLU A 108 -4.76 1.34 -18.95
CA GLU A 108 -5.82 0.33 -19.07
C GLU A 108 -6.01 -0.50 -17.79
N LYS A 109 -4.98 -0.62 -16.93
CA LYS A 109 -5.07 -1.38 -15.68
C LYS A 109 -6.14 -0.84 -14.73
N VAL A 110 -6.44 0.45 -14.79
CA VAL A 110 -7.50 1.06 -13.96
C VAL A 110 -8.89 0.55 -14.34
N LEU A 111 -9.06 0.09 -15.58
CA LEU A 111 -10.34 -0.37 -16.13
C LEU A 111 -10.61 -1.86 -15.86
N GLU A 112 -9.57 -2.63 -15.53
CA GLU A 112 -9.65 -4.08 -15.28
C GLU A 112 -10.20 -4.45 -13.89
N GLY A 113 -10.47 -3.47 -13.01
CA GLY A 113 -10.88 -3.72 -11.63
C GLY A 113 -12.39 -4.01 -11.46
N GLY A 114 -12.75 -5.30 -11.53
CA GLY A 114 -14.09 -5.85 -11.28
C GLY A 114 -14.05 -7.30 -10.80
#